data_AF-A0A925IV64-F1
#
_entry.id   AF-A0A925IV64-F1
#
_cell.length_a   1.000
_cell.length_b   1.000
_cell.length_c   1.000
_cell.angle_alpha   90.00
_cell.angle_beta   90.00
_cell.angle_gamma   90.00
#
_symmetry.space_group_name_H-M   'P 1'
#
loop_
_entity.id
_entity.type
_entity.pdbx_description
1 polymer ?
#
loop_
_entity_poly.entity_id
_entity_poly.type
_entity_poly.pdbx_seq_one_letter_code
_entity_poly.pdbx_strand_id
1 'polypeptide(L)'
;MKKILVLIAITAASFHSFAQTASVNPSRFTAEDQIIITFDLNGVPLGDASEDVYIWGFVPGCCGSPLNDQGGFGWTNSNPAAKCTPIGGKKYTYTLTPAIYMDKTAAQIGGTFGFLLKNKNGSRQTQDFTFPVDPLTFTPSVFRTFPSKYTQDDIVTFYMDKNLLNSSKVALKNATEVYVFTDIDYIKPDGTTGYFQVAQYCEPLNTTDGNYYTGQLTVADNLTLKAKDFGNGLFGWTIVPSKFFRIGDVGPKFPPAGSKITKIKVHFRTRLSPYCPGTVGDSGSLGDNFGFPVTQ
;
A
#
# COMPACT_ATOMS: atom_id res chain seq x y z
N MET A 1 -7.14 45.60 53.11
CA MET A 1 -5.94 44.99 52.50
C MET A 1 -5.71 43.53 52.94
N LYS A 2 -5.71 43.20 54.25
CA LYS A 2 -5.53 41.80 54.71
C LYS A 2 -6.55 40.78 54.15
N LYS A 3 -7.82 41.19 53.98
CA LYS A 3 -8.87 40.32 53.42
C LYS A 3 -8.75 40.05 51.91
N ILE A 4 -8.09 40.94 51.17
CA ILE A 4 -7.86 40.78 49.71
C ILE A 4 -6.66 39.86 49.45
N LEU A 5 -5.62 39.95 50.30
CA LEU A 5 -4.45 39.07 50.23
C LEU A 5 -4.80 37.58 50.47
N VAL A 6 -5.78 37.31 51.36
CA VAL A 6 -6.26 35.94 51.62
C VAL A 6 -7.04 35.38 50.43
N LEU A 7 -7.83 36.21 49.73
CA LEU A 7 -8.60 35.76 48.56
C LEU A 7 -7.68 35.42 47.37
N ILE A 8 -6.63 36.23 47.15
CA ILE A 8 -5.62 35.99 46.10
C ILE A 8 -4.81 34.71 46.39
N ALA A 9 -4.47 34.45 47.66
CA ALA A 9 -3.75 33.24 48.06
C ALA A 9 -4.57 31.95 47.85
N ILE A 10 -5.89 32.00 48.07
CA ILE A 10 -6.78 30.85 47.86
C ILE A 10 -6.97 30.56 46.36
N THR A 11 -7.03 31.59 45.50
CA THR A 11 -7.10 31.42 44.03
C THR A 11 -5.78 31.00 43.39
N ALA A 12 -4.62 31.35 43.98
CA ALA A 12 -3.32 30.95 43.44
C ALA A 12 -2.98 29.48 43.74
N ALA A 13 -3.55 28.91 44.81
CA ALA A 13 -3.36 27.51 45.16
C ALA A 13 -4.19 26.53 44.30
N SER A 14 -5.13 27.02 43.48
CA SER A 14 -6.12 26.19 42.78
C SER A 14 -5.70 25.67 41.39
N PHE A 15 -4.50 26.01 40.89
CA PHE A 15 -4.13 25.76 39.48
C PHE A 15 -3.09 24.65 39.22
N HIS A 16 -2.84 23.75 40.16
CA HIS A 16 -2.03 22.56 39.88
C HIS A 16 -2.94 21.45 39.31
N SER A 17 -3.24 21.52 38.01
CA SER A 17 -3.87 20.41 37.31
C SER A 17 -2.84 19.30 37.11
N PHE A 18 -2.93 18.23 37.89
CA PHE A 18 -2.18 17.01 37.63
C PHE A 18 -2.84 16.29 36.45
N ALA A 19 -2.46 16.68 35.23
CA ALA A 19 -3.03 16.11 34.02
C ALA A 19 -2.29 14.82 33.65
N GLN A 20 -3.02 13.71 33.61
CA GLN A 20 -2.61 12.49 32.92
C GLN A 20 -2.35 12.79 31.44
N THR A 21 -1.29 12.22 30.88
CA THR A 21 -0.94 12.44 29.47
C THR A 21 -0.67 11.13 28.76
N ALA A 22 -0.99 11.09 27.47
CA ALA A 22 -0.65 10.00 26.58
C ALA A 22 0.00 10.59 25.31
N SER A 23 1.00 9.90 24.78
CA SER A 23 1.69 10.26 23.54
C SER A 23 1.93 9.02 22.70
N VAL A 24 1.93 9.18 21.38
CA VAL A 24 2.18 8.11 20.41
C VAL A 24 3.44 8.40 19.60
N ASN A 25 4.21 7.35 19.32
CA ASN A 25 5.40 7.39 18.47
C ASN A 25 5.30 6.31 17.38
N PRO A 26 5.36 6.68 16.08
CA PRO A 26 5.42 8.04 15.55
C PRO A 26 4.17 8.88 15.87
N SER A 27 4.31 10.20 15.92
CA SER A 27 3.20 11.13 16.22
C SER A 27 2.19 11.25 15.07
N ARG A 28 2.56 10.76 13.90
CA ARG A 28 1.75 10.63 12.68
C ARG A 28 1.88 9.19 12.21
N PHE A 29 0.76 8.52 12.04
CA PHE A 29 0.71 7.09 11.76
C PHE A 29 -0.59 6.75 11.04
N THR A 30 -0.52 5.76 10.17
CA THR A 30 -1.67 5.09 9.57
C THR A 30 -2.10 3.91 10.44
N ALA A 31 -3.26 3.32 10.15
CA ALA A 31 -3.73 2.14 10.88
C ALA A 31 -2.82 0.90 10.71
N GLU A 32 -1.94 0.89 9.71
CA GLU A 32 -1.03 -0.22 9.39
C GLU A 32 0.36 -0.05 10.02
N ASP A 33 0.67 1.13 10.55
CA ASP A 33 1.97 1.41 11.16
C ASP A 33 2.01 0.85 12.59
N GLN A 34 3.17 0.28 12.96
CA GLN A 34 3.42 -0.05 14.36
C GLN A 34 3.68 1.23 15.15
N ILE A 35 2.97 1.40 16.27
CA ILE A 35 3.11 2.53 17.16
C ILE A 35 3.47 2.08 18.56
N ILE A 36 4.18 2.94 19.28
CA ILE A 36 4.41 2.84 20.72
C ILE A 36 3.63 3.95 21.39
N ILE A 37 2.73 3.56 22.30
CA ILE A 37 1.96 4.48 23.12
C ILE A 37 2.69 4.59 24.46
N THR A 38 2.91 5.82 24.93
CA THR A 38 3.46 6.10 26.26
C THR A 38 2.43 6.86 27.09
N PHE A 39 2.27 6.44 28.32
CA PHE A 39 1.31 6.97 29.29
C PHE A 39 2.03 7.50 30.51
N ASP A 40 1.64 8.68 30.96
CA ASP A 40 2.04 9.24 32.25
C ASP A 40 0.80 9.35 33.15
N LEU A 41 0.77 8.53 34.21
CA LEU A 41 -0.33 8.41 35.16
C LEU A 41 -0.10 9.22 36.45
N ASN A 42 0.85 10.18 36.45
CA ASN A 42 1.00 11.08 37.57
C ASN A 42 -0.31 11.86 37.83
N GLY A 43 -0.77 11.84 39.09
CA GLY A 43 -2.05 12.44 39.48
C GLY A 43 -3.27 11.53 39.29
N VAL A 44 -3.11 10.34 38.70
CA VAL A 44 -4.18 9.35 38.57
C VAL A 44 -4.10 8.36 39.72
N PRO A 45 -5.22 7.94 40.34
CA PRO A 45 -5.26 6.84 41.28
C PRO A 45 -5.16 5.48 40.55
N LEU A 46 -4.17 5.33 39.67
CA LEU A 46 -3.83 4.14 38.90
C LEU A 46 -2.31 4.10 38.72
N GLY A 47 -1.75 2.89 38.60
CA GLY A 47 -0.35 2.69 38.24
C GLY A 47 0.62 2.96 39.38
N ASP A 48 0.25 2.58 40.60
CA ASP A 48 1.19 2.50 41.72
C ASP A 48 2.24 1.39 41.45
N ALA A 49 3.40 1.43 42.13
CA ALA A 49 4.58 0.64 41.76
C ALA A 49 4.39 -0.89 41.70
N SER A 50 3.34 -1.43 42.31
CA SER A 50 2.98 -2.86 42.31
C SER A 50 1.71 -3.18 41.51
N GLU A 51 1.09 -2.19 40.87
CA GLU A 51 -0.15 -2.36 40.11
C GLU A 51 0.12 -2.62 38.63
N ASP A 52 -0.48 -3.71 38.14
CA ASP A 52 -0.56 -4.01 36.72
C ASP A 52 -1.61 -3.11 36.05
N VAL A 53 -1.18 -2.45 34.98
CA VAL A 53 -2.02 -1.57 34.16
C VAL A 53 -2.27 -2.21 32.79
N TYR A 54 -3.49 -2.10 32.30
CA TYR A 54 -3.96 -2.74 31.07
C TYR A 54 -4.57 -1.70 30.13
N ILE A 55 -4.30 -1.82 28.84
CA ILE A 55 -4.91 -0.99 27.80
C ILE A 55 -6.28 -1.53 27.37
N TRP A 56 -7.20 -0.61 27.13
CA TRP A 56 -8.52 -0.90 26.57
C TRP A 56 -8.73 -0.01 25.35
N GLY A 57 -8.61 -0.57 24.15
CA GLY A 57 -8.68 0.21 22.90
C GLY A 57 -10.05 0.14 22.22
N PHE A 58 -10.38 1.20 21.48
CA PHE A 58 -11.66 1.36 20.80
C PHE A 58 -11.54 2.32 19.60
N VAL A 59 -12.51 2.25 18.70
CA VAL A 59 -12.76 3.28 17.69
C VAL A 59 -13.96 4.11 18.16
N PRO A 60 -13.80 5.43 18.37
CA PRO A 60 -14.88 6.29 18.85
C PRO A 60 -16.15 6.14 18.02
N GLY A 61 -17.29 5.92 18.69
CA GLY A 61 -18.60 5.77 18.04
C GLY A 61 -18.82 4.44 17.29
N CYS A 62 -17.87 3.50 17.35
CA CYS A 62 -18.02 2.16 16.75
C CYS A 62 -17.97 1.05 17.79
N CYS A 63 -16.75 0.69 18.20
CA CYS A 63 -16.47 -0.67 18.63
C CYS A 63 -15.14 -0.76 19.41
N GLY A 64 -15.06 -1.73 20.30
CA GLY A 64 -13.83 -2.08 21.04
C GLY A 64 -12.94 -3.06 20.27
N SER A 65 -11.67 -3.13 20.66
CA SER A 65 -10.78 -4.23 20.25
C SER A 65 -11.31 -5.56 20.76
N PRO A 66 -11.20 -6.67 19.99
CA PRO A 66 -11.47 -8.01 20.50
C PRO A 66 -10.65 -8.36 21.75
N LEU A 67 -9.47 -7.75 21.92
CA LEU A 67 -8.62 -7.98 23.10
C LEU A 67 -9.32 -7.59 24.42
N ASN A 68 -10.32 -6.69 24.34
CA ASN A 68 -11.04 -6.20 25.50
C ASN A 68 -11.89 -7.29 26.18
N ASP A 69 -12.47 -8.22 25.40
CA ASP A 69 -13.49 -9.16 25.86
C ASP A 69 -13.33 -10.62 25.35
N GLN A 70 -12.38 -10.88 24.46
CA GLN A 70 -12.14 -12.24 23.94
C GLN A 70 -11.69 -13.21 25.04
N GLY A 71 -12.13 -14.47 24.95
CA GLY A 71 -11.62 -15.55 25.82
C GLY A 71 -12.10 -15.50 27.27
N GLY A 72 -13.22 -14.82 27.54
CA GLY A 72 -13.77 -14.68 28.90
C GLY A 72 -13.12 -13.56 29.72
N PHE A 73 -12.30 -12.73 29.08
CA PHE A 73 -11.85 -11.45 29.63
C PHE A 73 -12.94 -10.38 29.44
N GLY A 74 -12.76 -9.22 30.06
CA GLY A 74 -13.75 -8.16 29.99
C GLY A 74 -13.46 -7.01 30.95
N TRP A 75 -14.49 -6.21 31.22
CA TRP A 75 -14.35 -5.06 32.10
C TRP A 75 -13.83 -5.43 33.50
N THR A 76 -14.35 -6.50 34.08
CA THR A 76 -13.98 -6.93 35.44
C THR A 76 -12.78 -7.88 35.49
N ASN A 77 -12.19 -8.21 34.34
CA ASN A 77 -11.05 -9.12 34.22
C ASN A 77 -10.25 -8.85 32.93
N SER A 78 -9.24 -7.98 32.99
CA SER A 78 -8.44 -7.60 31.83
C SER A 78 -7.65 -8.77 31.24
N ASN A 79 -7.49 -8.80 29.93
CA ASN A 79 -6.66 -9.79 29.25
C ASN A 79 -5.16 -9.59 29.58
N PRO A 80 -4.39 -10.61 29.97
CA PRO A 80 -2.94 -10.51 30.19
C PRO A 80 -2.16 -9.92 29.01
N ALA A 81 -2.59 -10.15 27.77
CA ALA A 81 -1.96 -9.58 26.57
C ALA A 81 -2.21 -8.06 26.42
N ALA A 82 -3.16 -7.49 27.17
CA ALA A 82 -3.37 -6.05 27.23
C ALA A 82 -2.49 -5.35 28.30
N LYS A 83 -1.65 -6.10 29.03
CA LYS A 83 -0.81 -5.54 30.09
C LYS A 83 0.25 -4.60 29.50
N CYS A 84 0.31 -3.38 30.03
CA CYS A 84 1.32 -2.38 29.67
C CYS A 84 2.66 -2.67 30.35
N THR A 85 3.75 -2.21 29.73
CA THR A 85 5.10 -2.35 30.28
C THR A 85 5.44 -1.11 31.12
N PRO A 86 5.80 -1.24 32.41
CA PRO A 86 6.25 -0.10 33.20
C PRO A 86 7.63 0.37 32.73
N ILE A 87 7.82 1.68 32.63
CA ILE A 87 9.10 2.31 32.22
C ILE A 87 9.69 3.24 33.29
N GLY A 88 9.22 3.11 34.53
CA GLY A 88 9.70 3.86 35.69
C GLY A 88 8.74 4.97 36.14
N GLY A 89 8.63 5.17 37.46
CA GLY A 89 7.59 6.00 38.05
C GLY A 89 6.19 5.49 37.70
N LYS A 90 5.23 6.41 37.52
CA LYS A 90 3.87 6.09 37.06
C LYS A 90 3.73 6.07 35.53
N LYS A 91 4.77 5.64 34.82
CA LYS A 91 4.81 5.65 33.35
C LYS A 91 4.79 4.25 32.76
N TYR A 92 4.01 4.10 31.69
CA TYR A 92 3.74 2.81 31.05
C TYR A 92 3.80 2.94 29.53
N THR A 93 4.14 1.85 28.85
CA THR A 93 4.11 1.76 27.40
C THR A 93 3.32 0.57 26.89
N TYR A 94 2.81 0.69 25.67
CA TYR A 94 2.19 -0.42 24.94
C TYR A 94 2.47 -0.28 23.44
N THR A 95 2.90 -1.38 22.81
CA THR A 95 3.23 -1.41 21.38
C THR A 95 2.16 -2.18 20.64
N LEU A 96 1.63 -1.60 19.56
CA LEU A 96 0.61 -2.24 18.73
C LEU A 96 0.66 -1.73 17.28
N THR A 97 -0.03 -2.45 16.39
CA THR A 97 -0.44 -1.93 15.08
C THR A 97 -1.98 -1.80 15.11
N PRO A 98 -2.58 -0.63 14.87
CA PRO A 98 -4.01 -0.42 15.07
C PRO A 98 -4.91 -1.41 14.33
N ALA A 99 -4.63 -1.71 13.05
CA ALA A 99 -5.38 -2.67 12.24
C ALA A 99 -5.39 -4.08 12.85
N ILE A 100 -4.22 -4.52 13.32
CA ILE A 100 -4.05 -5.84 13.97
C ILE A 100 -4.74 -5.85 15.34
N TYR A 101 -4.50 -4.82 16.15
CA TYR A 101 -5.04 -4.73 17.50
C TYR A 101 -6.58 -4.66 17.51
N MET A 102 -7.17 -3.98 16.53
CA MET A 102 -8.62 -3.85 16.41
C MET A 102 -9.28 -4.99 15.64
N ASP A 103 -8.50 -5.83 14.94
CA ASP A 103 -9.01 -6.78 13.95
C ASP A 103 -9.96 -6.10 12.95
N LYS A 104 -9.45 -5.00 12.36
CA LYS A 104 -10.18 -4.11 11.44
C LYS A 104 -9.28 -3.64 10.32
N THR A 105 -9.88 -3.38 9.17
CA THR A 105 -9.21 -2.65 8.08
C THR A 105 -8.98 -1.18 8.48
N ALA A 106 -7.98 -0.54 7.88
CA ALA A 106 -7.75 0.90 8.04
C ALA A 106 -9.00 1.75 7.77
N ALA A 107 -9.81 1.36 6.79
CA ALA A 107 -11.06 2.04 6.46
C ALA A 107 -12.10 1.95 7.58
N GLN A 108 -12.16 0.83 8.31
CA GLN A 108 -13.07 0.65 9.44
C GLN A 108 -12.60 1.37 10.72
N ILE A 109 -11.28 1.55 10.88
CA ILE A 109 -10.73 2.37 11.98
C ILE A 109 -10.99 3.86 11.72
N GLY A 110 -10.93 4.29 10.46
CA GLY A 110 -11.21 5.67 10.08
C GLY A 110 -10.11 6.62 10.57
N GLY A 111 -10.52 7.84 10.94
CA GLY A 111 -9.59 8.93 11.26
C GLY A 111 -9.21 9.05 12.73
N THR A 112 -9.71 8.18 13.61
CA THR A 112 -9.43 8.31 15.05
C THR A 112 -9.40 6.96 15.74
N PHE A 113 -8.37 6.75 16.55
CA PHE A 113 -8.20 5.58 17.39
C PHE A 113 -8.13 6.02 18.86
N GLY A 114 -8.83 5.30 19.73
CA GLY A 114 -8.97 5.64 21.14
C GLY A 114 -8.53 4.53 22.08
N PHE A 115 -8.16 4.93 23.30
CA PHE A 115 -7.83 4.00 24.37
C PHE A 115 -8.00 4.63 25.75
N LEU A 116 -8.18 3.78 26.75
CA LEU A 116 -8.04 4.12 28.16
C LEU A 116 -7.14 3.08 28.85
N LEU A 117 -6.60 3.42 30.01
CA LEU A 117 -5.88 2.49 30.87
C LEU A 117 -6.71 2.15 32.10
N LYS A 118 -6.55 0.93 32.60
CA LYS A 118 -7.29 0.41 33.74
C LYS A 118 -6.48 -0.62 34.53
N ASN A 119 -6.88 -0.85 35.77
CA ASN A 119 -6.37 -1.98 36.54
C ASN A 119 -7.03 -3.30 36.13
N LYS A 120 -6.56 -4.43 36.68
CA LYS A 120 -6.99 -5.78 36.31
C LYS A 120 -8.51 -6.00 36.35
N ASN A 121 -9.22 -5.36 37.29
CA ASN A 121 -10.65 -5.54 37.49
C ASN A 121 -11.51 -4.34 37.03
N GLY A 122 -10.89 -3.33 36.40
CA GLY A 122 -11.59 -2.14 35.91
C GLY A 122 -12.19 -1.25 36.99
N SER A 123 -11.84 -1.41 38.26
CA SER A 123 -12.33 -0.54 39.34
C SER A 123 -11.70 0.84 39.31
N ARG A 124 -10.53 0.98 38.66
CA ARG A 124 -9.80 2.24 38.47
C ARG A 124 -9.37 2.36 37.02
N GLN A 125 -9.50 3.55 36.47
CA GLN A 125 -9.22 3.84 35.08
C GLN A 125 -8.78 5.28 34.85
N THR A 126 -8.21 5.51 33.67
CA THR A 126 -8.03 6.84 33.11
C THR A 126 -9.30 7.32 32.41
N GLN A 127 -9.24 8.56 31.94
CA GLN A 127 -10.14 9.05 30.90
C GLN A 127 -9.78 8.41 29.56
N ASP A 128 -10.65 8.63 28.58
CA ASP A 128 -10.41 8.28 27.19
C ASP A 128 -9.36 9.20 26.56
N PHE A 129 -8.39 8.59 25.89
CA PHE A 129 -7.48 9.29 25.01
C PHE A 129 -7.81 8.94 23.56
N THR A 130 -7.72 9.91 22.67
CA THR A 130 -7.98 9.71 21.24
C THR A 130 -6.85 10.33 20.42
N PHE A 131 -6.40 9.61 19.40
CA PHE A 131 -5.33 10.03 18.50
C PHE A 131 -5.83 10.03 17.06
N PRO A 132 -5.47 11.07 16.28
CA PRO A 132 -5.76 11.07 14.85
C PRO A 132 -4.99 9.95 14.17
N VAL A 133 -5.66 9.24 13.27
CA VAL A 133 -5.06 8.23 12.40
C VAL A 133 -5.04 8.80 10.99
N ASP A 134 -3.86 8.81 10.38
CA ASP A 134 -3.71 9.27 9.01
C ASP A 134 -4.38 8.27 8.05
N PRO A 135 -5.16 8.74 7.08
CA PRO A 135 -5.78 7.86 6.10
C PRO A 135 -4.72 7.18 5.25
N LEU A 136 -4.98 5.92 4.86
CA LEU A 136 -4.24 5.31 3.75
C LEU A 136 -4.63 6.04 2.46
N THR A 137 -3.81 6.98 2.04
CA THR A 137 -3.99 7.67 0.76
C THR A 137 -3.48 6.79 -0.37
N PHE A 138 -4.39 6.10 -1.06
CA PHE A 138 -4.07 5.54 -2.37
C PHE A 138 -3.94 6.70 -3.37
N THR A 139 -2.72 6.96 -3.83
CA THR A 139 -2.52 7.90 -4.95
C THR A 139 -2.62 7.09 -6.24
N PRO A 140 -3.71 7.24 -7.01
CA PRO A 140 -3.85 6.51 -8.25
C PRO A 140 -2.76 6.95 -9.23
N SER A 141 -2.11 5.98 -9.85
CA SER A 141 -1.13 6.20 -10.90
C SER A 141 -1.64 5.64 -12.21
N VAL A 142 -1.24 6.26 -13.33
CA VAL A 142 -1.57 5.77 -14.67
C VAL A 142 -1.16 4.30 -14.81
N PHE A 143 0.00 3.94 -14.28
CA PHE A 143 0.53 2.58 -14.29
C PHE A 143 0.93 2.12 -12.90
N ARG A 144 0.71 0.85 -12.62
CA ARG A 144 1.21 0.19 -11.41
C ARG A 144 1.40 -1.30 -11.64
N THR A 145 2.24 -1.93 -10.83
CA THR A 145 2.39 -3.38 -10.79
C THR A 145 1.88 -3.93 -9.47
N PHE A 146 1.38 -5.16 -9.52
CA PHE A 146 1.14 -5.96 -8.32
C PHE A 146 1.75 -7.36 -8.49
N PRO A 147 2.61 -7.80 -7.57
CA PRO A 147 3.17 -7.02 -6.46
C PRO A 147 4.09 -5.88 -6.95
N SER A 148 4.41 -4.91 -6.07
CA SER A 148 5.30 -3.79 -6.41
C SER A 148 6.78 -4.21 -6.50
N LYS A 149 7.11 -5.36 -5.90
CA LYS A 149 8.40 -6.04 -5.99
C LYS A 149 8.14 -7.50 -6.35
N TYR A 150 8.84 -7.98 -7.36
CA TYR A 150 8.71 -9.34 -7.86
C TYR A 150 10.02 -9.80 -8.47
N THR A 151 10.17 -11.12 -8.54
CA THR A 151 11.17 -11.86 -9.31
C THR A 151 10.59 -12.29 -10.66
N GLN A 152 11.41 -12.84 -11.54
CA GLN A 152 10.95 -13.34 -12.84
C GLN A 152 10.02 -14.56 -12.75
N ASP A 153 9.94 -15.21 -11.59
CA ASP A 153 9.14 -16.43 -11.39
C ASP A 153 7.82 -16.17 -10.65
N ASP A 154 7.60 -14.94 -10.18
CA ASP A 154 6.36 -14.53 -9.53
C ASP A 154 5.23 -14.27 -10.53
N ILE A 155 3.99 -14.34 -10.05
CA ILE A 155 2.83 -13.85 -10.79
C ILE A 155 2.79 -12.32 -10.64
N VAL A 156 2.86 -11.61 -11.77
CA VAL A 156 2.89 -10.16 -11.82
C VAL A 156 1.74 -9.66 -12.67
N THR A 157 1.00 -8.67 -12.16
CA THR A 157 -0.01 -7.95 -12.93
C THR A 157 0.41 -6.51 -13.16
N PHE A 158 0.45 -6.10 -14.42
CA PHE A 158 0.66 -4.73 -14.85
C PHE A 158 -0.70 -4.08 -15.09
N TYR A 159 -0.96 -2.96 -14.43
CA TYR A 159 -2.21 -2.22 -14.55
C TYR A 159 -2.00 -0.90 -15.30
N MET A 160 -3.02 -0.51 -16.05
CA MET A 160 -3.19 0.83 -16.62
C MET A 160 -4.58 1.38 -16.26
N ASP A 161 -4.64 2.58 -15.71
CA ASP A 161 -5.89 3.33 -15.55
C ASP A 161 -6.01 4.37 -16.68
N LYS A 162 -6.93 4.13 -17.62
CA LYS A 162 -7.10 4.99 -18.79
C LYS A 162 -7.66 6.38 -18.45
N ASN A 163 -8.34 6.54 -17.30
CA ASN A 163 -8.92 7.82 -16.93
C ASN A 163 -7.83 8.85 -16.61
N LEU A 164 -6.71 8.36 -16.07
CA LEU A 164 -5.54 9.16 -15.69
C LEU A 164 -4.62 9.49 -16.87
N LEU A 165 -4.87 8.91 -18.06
CA LEU A 165 -4.10 9.23 -19.25
C LEU A 165 -4.27 10.69 -19.65
N ASN A 166 -3.19 11.26 -20.20
CA ASN A 166 -3.21 12.58 -20.84
C ASN A 166 -4.34 12.65 -21.88
N SER A 167 -5.01 13.80 -21.98
CA SER A 167 -6.14 14.03 -22.89
C SER A 167 -5.81 13.77 -24.37
N SER A 168 -4.55 13.91 -24.78
CA SER A 168 -4.07 13.58 -26.13
C SER A 168 -4.17 12.08 -26.50
N LYS A 169 -4.32 11.19 -25.52
CA LYS A 169 -4.39 9.72 -25.74
C LYS A 169 -5.82 9.26 -26.05
N VAL A 170 -6.48 9.97 -26.96
CA VAL A 170 -7.93 9.83 -27.26
C VAL A 170 -8.32 8.39 -27.58
N ALA A 171 -7.53 7.70 -28.41
CA ALA A 171 -7.84 6.33 -28.82
C ALA A 171 -7.78 5.34 -27.65
N LEU A 172 -6.78 5.45 -26.76
CA LEU A 172 -6.70 4.61 -25.56
C LEU A 172 -7.75 4.96 -24.51
N LYS A 173 -8.10 6.25 -24.33
CA LYS A 173 -9.20 6.64 -23.43
C LYS A 173 -10.55 6.09 -23.89
N ASN A 174 -10.76 6.01 -25.20
CA ASN A 174 -11.99 5.47 -25.80
C ASN A 174 -11.97 3.95 -26.03
N ALA A 175 -10.83 3.30 -25.79
CA ALA A 175 -10.69 1.87 -26.03
C ALA A 175 -11.59 1.03 -25.11
N THR A 176 -12.26 0.06 -25.70
CA THR A 176 -12.98 -1.04 -25.02
C THR A 176 -12.12 -2.30 -24.94
N GLU A 177 -11.12 -2.43 -25.81
CA GLU A 177 -10.13 -3.50 -25.79
C GLU A 177 -8.72 -2.89 -25.78
N VAL A 178 -7.90 -3.35 -24.83
CA VAL A 178 -6.52 -2.92 -24.69
C VAL A 178 -5.61 -4.15 -24.78
N TYR A 179 -4.50 -4.00 -25.46
CA TYR A 179 -3.49 -5.02 -25.69
C TYR A 179 -2.14 -4.54 -25.17
N VAL A 180 -1.25 -5.49 -24.89
CA VAL A 180 0.08 -5.23 -24.38
C VAL A 180 1.13 -5.57 -25.42
N PHE A 181 2.01 -4.63 -25.68
CA PHE A 181 3.30 -4.86 -26.31
C PHE A 181 4.38 -4.84 -25.23
N THR A 182 5.34 -5.76 -25.29
CA THR A 182 6.29 -5.94 -24.19
C THR A 182 7.65 -6.47 -24.64
N ASP A 183 8.69 -5.98 -23.99
CA ASP A 183 10.07 -6.41 -24.16
C ASP A 183 10.81 -6.49 -22.83
N ILE A 184 11.94 -7.18 -22.84
CA ILE A 184 12.81 -7.35 -21.68
C ILE A 184 14.26 -7.01 -21.99
N ASP A 185 14.91 -6.44 -20.99
CA ASP A 185 16.36 -6.49 -20.86
C ASP A 185 16.71 -7.62 -19.88
N TYR A 186 17.75 -8.40 -20.18
CA TYR A 186 18.18 -9.52 -19.34
C TYR A 186 19.70 -9.67 -19.32
N ILE A 187 20.22 -10.42 -18.35
CA ILE A 187 21.62 -10.83 -18.25
C ILE A 187 21.69 -12.33 -18.51
N LYS A 188 22.56 -12.76 -19.42
CA LYS A 188 22.84 -14.17 -19.73
C LYS A 188 23.70 -14.81 -18.64
N PRO A 189 23.79 -16.16 -18.60
CA PRO A 189 24.68 -16.86 -17.66
C PRO A 189 26.16 -16.46 -17.77
N ASP A 190 26.60 -16.02 -18.95
CA ASP A 190 27.97 -15.54 -19.21
C ASP A 190 28.20 -14.09 -18.72
N GLY A 191 27.20 -13.44 -18.12
CA GLY A 191 27.25 -12.07 -17.64
C GLY A 191 26.99 -11.00 -18.70
N THR A 192 26.83 -11.35 -19.97
CA THR A 192 26.50 -10.40 -21.04
C THR A 192 25.03 -9.99 -21.01
N THR A 193 24.72 -8.77 -21.46
CA THR A 193 23.34 -8.31 -21.58
C THR A 193 22.66 -8.89 -22.82
N GLY A 194 21.34 -8.97 -22.78
CA GLY A 194 20.48 -9.37 -23.89
C GLY A 194 19.20 -8.56 -23.90
N TYR A 195 18.53 -8.59 -25.06
CA TYR A 195 17.24 -7.94 -25.30
C TYR A 195 16.32 -8.93 -25.99
N PHE A 196 15.08 -9.03 -25.54
CA PHE A 196 14.08 -9.90 -26.16
C PHE A 196 12.72 -9.21 -26.16
N GLN A 197 12.01 -9.32 -27.29
CA GLN A 197 10.74 -8.64 -27.50
C GLN A 197 9.68 -9.65 -27.89
N VAL A 198 8.54 -9.62 -27.21
CA VAL A 198 7.38 -10.45 -27.56
C VAL A 198 6.54 -9.67 -28.56
N ALA A 199 6.45 -10.23 -29.77
CA ALA A 199 5.90 -9.62 -30.96
C ALA A 199 6.70 -8.38 -31.45
N GLN A 200 7.54 -8.59 -32.46
CA GLN A 200 7.66 -7.59 -33.52
C GLN A 200 6.42 -7.78 -34.41
N TYR A 201 5.72 -6.72 -34.78
CA TYR A 201 5.59 -6.28 -36.16
C TYR A 201 4.61 -5.13 -36.28
N CYS A 202 5.02 -4.18 -37.11
CA CYS A 202 4.34 -2.95 -37.41
C CYS A 202 3.44 -3.15 -38.62
N GLU A 203 2.33 -2.44 -38.69
CA GLU A 203 1.80 -2.11 -40.01
C GLU A 203 2.81 -1.18 -40.71
N PRO A 204 3.18 -1.40 -41.98
CA PRO A 204 3.91 -0.39 -42.72
C PRO A 204 3.04 0.86 -42.84
N LEU A 205 3.58 2.01 -42.41
CA LEU A 205 3.10 3.32 -42.86
C LEU A 205 3.43 3.40 -44.35
N ASN A 206 2.42 3.13 -45.18
CA ASN A 206 2.24 3.57 -46.55
C ASN A 206 3.53 4.09 -47.23
N THR A 207 4.38 3.19 -47.71
CA THR A 207 5.14 3.52 -48.92
C THR A 207 4.13 3.47 -50.06
N THR A 208 4.25 4.40 -50.99
CA THR A 208 3.37 4.67 -52.15
C THR A 208 3.10 3.48 -53.09
N ASP A 209 3.48 2.26 -52.70
CA ASP A 209 3.52 1.05 -53.53
C ASP A 209 2.46 0.01 -53.15
N GLY A 210 1.52 0.31 -52.25
CA GLY A 210 0.29 -0.47 -52.08
C GLY A 210 0.46 -1.96 -51.68
N ASN A 211 1.61 -2.36 -51.14
CA ASN A 211 1.86 -3.74 -50.77
C ASN A 211 1.56 -3.97 -49.28
N TYR A 212 0.36 -4.49 -49.00
CA TYR A 212 0.05 -5.21 -47.77
C TYR A 212 0.80 -6.54 -47.79
N TYR A 213 1.70 -6.81 -46.83
CA TYR A 213 2.23 -8.16 -46.66
C TYR A 213 1.15 -9.02 -45.99
N THR A 214 0.34 -9.70 -46.80
CA THR A 214 -0.63 -10.71 -46.35
C THR A 214 0.08 -11.77 -45.49
N GLY A 215 -0.33 -11.95 -44.23
CA GLY A 215 0.17 -12.99 -43.33
C GLY A 215 0.87 -12.52 -42.04
N GLN A 216 0.84 -11.22 -41.70
CA GLN A 216 1.46 -10.70 -40.48
C GLN A 216 0.45 -10.58 -39.32
N LEU A 217 0.86 -11.03 -38.13
CA LEU A 217 0.06 -11.01 -36.89
C LEU A 217 0.27 -9.68 -36.15
N THR A 218 -0.83 -9.00 -35.84
CA THR A 218 -0.87 -7.82 -34.96
C THR A 218 -0.79 -8.25 -33.48
N VAL A 219 -0.51 -7.31 -32.57
CA VAL A 219 -0.63 -7.56 -31.11
C VAL A 219 -2.02 -8.05 -30.72
N ALA A 220 -3.05 -7.69 -31.50
CA ALA A 220 -4.41 -8.12 -31.25
C ALA A 220 -4.69 -9.57 -31.67
N ASP A 221 -3.90 -10.11 -32.59
CA ASP A 221 -4.01 -11.52 -33.02
C ASP A 221 -3.40 -12.47 -31.99
N ASN A 222 -2.58 -11.95 -31.08
CA ASN A 222 -2.13 -12.70 -29.92
C ASN A 222 -3.02 -12.42 -28.70
N LEU A 223 -4.03 -13.27 -28.50
CA LEU A 223 -4.97 -13.16 -27.38
C LEU A 223 -4.30 -13.17 -26.00
N THR A 224 -3.08 -13.71 -25.86
CA THR A 224 -2.32 -13.67 -24.59
C THR A 224 -1.83 -12.27 -24.23
N LEU A 225 -1.83 -11.35 -25.19
CA LEU A 225 -1.48 -9.95 -25.01
C LEU A 225 -2.70 -9.08 -24.69
N LYS A 226 -3.93 -9.62 -24.72
CA LYS A 226 -5.13 -8.85 -24.37
C LYS A 226 -5.13 -8.57 -22.87
N ALA A 227 -5.17 -7.29 -22.50
CA ALA A 227 -5.35 -6.89 -21.12
C ALA A 227 -6.80 -7.18 -20.69
N LYS A 228 -6.96 -7.69 -19.47
CA LYS A 228 -8.26 -7.88 -18.83
C LYS A 228 -8.82 -6.53 -18.41
N ASP A 229 -10.08 -6.28 -18.74
CA ASP A 229 -10.84 -5.14 -18.22
C ASP A 229 -11.35 -5.46 -16.81
N PHE A 230 -11.05 -4.57 -15.85
CA PHE A 230 -11.50 -4.64 -14.47
C PHE A 230 -12.64 -3.65 -14.17
N GLY A 231 -13.13 -2.94 -15.18
CA GLY A 231 -14.14 -1.90 -15.05
C GLY A 231 -13.56 -0.54 -14.67
N ASN A 232 -14.38 0.51 -14.77
CA ASN A 232 -14.02 1.89 -14.42
C ASN A 232 -12.73 2.38 -15.09
N GLY A 233 -12.40 1.89 -16.29
CA GLY A 233 -11.21 2.30 -17.03
C GLY A 233 -9.90 1.64 -16.58
N LEU A 234 -9.95 0.65 -15.68
CA LEU A 234 -8.78 -0.10 -15.24
C LEU A 234 -8.58 -1.35 -16.10
N PHE A 235 -7.41 -1.47 -16.72
CA PHE A 235 -6.98 -2.64 -17.47
C PHE A 235 -5.80 -3.31 -16.77
N GLY A 236 -5.71 -4.63 -16.81
CA GLY A 236 -4.62 -5.39 -16.20
C GLY A 236 -4.13 -6.55 -17.07
N TRP A 237 -2.82 -6.77 -17.11
CA TRP A 237 -2.20 -7.87 -17.83
C TRP A 237 -1.30 -8.66 -16.89
N THR A 238 -1.58 -9.96 -16.77
CA THR A 238 -0.97 -10.85 -15.77
C THR A 238 -0.10 -11.90 -16.43
N ILE A 239 1.14 -12.03 -15.96
CA ILE A 239 2.10 -13.02 -16.45
C ILE A 239 2.94 -13.61 -15.31
N VAL A 240 3.57 -14.75 -15.58
CA VAL A 240 4.81 -15.14 -14.91
C VAL A 240 5.95 -14.81 -15.89
N PRO A 241 6.83 -13.82 -15.61
CA PRO A 241 7.78 -13.32 -16.59
C PRO A 241 8.65 -14.40 -17.24
N SER A 242 9.26 -15.30 -16.48
CA SER A 242 10.14 -16.36 -16.98
C SER A 242 9.42 -17.28 -17.97
N LYS A 243 8.16 -17.62 -17.68
CA LYS A 243 7.31 -18.45 -18.55
C LYS A 243 6.84 -17.69 -19.78
N PHE A 244 6.42 -16.45 -19.61
CA PHE A 244 5.91 -15.63 -20.71
C PHE A 244 7.00 -15.30 -21.75
N PHE A 245 8.20 -14.93 -21.27
CA PHE A 245 9.36 -14.67 -22.13
C PHE A 245 10.14 -15.94 -22.51
N ARG A 246 9.65 -17.11 -22.09
CA ARG A 246 10.17 -18.43 -22.50
C ARG A 246 11.67 -18.58 -22.24
N ILE A 247 12.10 -18.17 -21.04
CA ILE A 247 13.51 -18.23 -20.65
C ILE A 247 13.97 -19.69 -20.62
N GLY A 248 14.98 -20.03 -21.43
CA GLY A 248 15.53 -21.37 -21.53
C GLY A 248 14.85 -22.30 -22.55
N ASP A 249 13.85 -21.82 -23.28
CA ASP A 249 13.24 -22.60 -24.36
C ASP A 249 14.21 -22.84 -25.53
N VAL A 250 14.04 -23.99 -26.20
CA VAL A 250 14.91 -24.41 -27.31
C VAL A 250 14.69 -23.51 -28.54
N GLY A 251 15.71 -22.74 -28.90
CA GLY A 251 15.77 -21.99 -30.15
C GLY A 251 16.66 -20.75 -30.05
N PRO A 252 17.25 -20.28 -31.17
CA PRO A 252 18.19 -19.15 -31.15
C PRO A 252 17.53 -17.80 -30.83
N LYS A 253 16.20 -17.75 -30.75
CA LYS A 253 15.41 -16.52 -30.58
C LYS A 253 15.03 -16.24 -29.12
N PHE A 254 15.10 -17.24 -28.23
CA PHE A 254 14.71 -17.07 -26.83
C PHE A 254 15.92 -16.80 -25.94
N PRO A 255 15.75 -16.07 -24.82
CA PRO A 255 16.80 -15.93 -23.84
C PRO A 255 17.29 -17.31 -23.35
N PRO A 256 18.60 -17.56 -23.26
CA PRO A 256 19.14 -18.86 -22.89
C PRO A 256 18.78 -19.22 -21.44
N ALA A 257 18.83 -20.52 -21.14
CA ALA A 257 18.57 -21.03 -19.79
C ALA A 257 19.52 -20.37 -18.77
N GLY A 258 19.00 -19.99 -17.61
CA GLY A 258 19.74 -19.26 -16.59
C GLY A 258 19.85 -17.75 -16.82
N SER A 259 19.22 -17.20 -17.87
CA SER A 259 19.09 -15.75 -18.01
C SER A 259 18.26 -15.14 -16.89
N LYS A 260 18.67 -13.95 -16.43
CA LYS A 260 17.97 -13.16 -15.42
C LYS A 260 17.38 -11.91 -16.06
N ILE A 261 16.05 -11.78 -16.03
CA ILE A 261 15.36 -10.56 -16.46
C ILE A 261 15.74 -9.43 -15.50
N THR A 262 16.18 -8.30 -16.05
CA THR A 262 16.53 -7.11 -15.25
C THR A 262 15.48 -6.02 -15.37
N LYS A 263 14.76 -5.98 -16.50
CA LYS A 263 13.75 -4.97 -16.78
C LYS A 263 12.66 -5.54 -17.69
N ILE A 264 11.41 -5.25 -17.39
CA ILE A 264 10.26 -5.49 -18.29
C ILE A 264 9.73 -4.13 -18.74
N LYS A 265 9.59 -3.94 -20.05
CA LYS A 265 8.99 -2.74 -20.65
C LYS A 265 7.59 -3.09 -21.15
N VAL A 266 6.56 -2.39 -20.68
CA VAL A 266 5.16 -2.69 -20.99
C VAL A 266 4.48 -1.49 -21.66
N HIS A 267 3.79 -1.76 -22.76
CA HIS A 267 3.09 -0.77 -23.57
C HIS A 267 1.64 -1.18 -23.78
N PHE A 268 0.71 -0.42 -23.21
CA PHE A 268 -0.72 -0.59 -23.47
C PHE A 268 -1.11 0.11 -24.77
N ARG A 269 -1.84 -0.60 -25.63
CA ARG A 269 -2.22 -0.16 -26.99
C ARG A 269 -3.64 -0.57 -27.33
N THR A 270 -4.26 0.16 -28.25
CA THR A 270 -5.51 -0.26 -28.88
C THR A 270 -5.27 -1.36 -29.91
N ARG A 271 -6.33 -2.09 -30.28
CA ARG A 271 -6.33 -3.12 -31.33
C ARG A 271 -5.62 -2.71 -32.63
N LEU A 272 -5.86 -1.47 -33.08
CA LEU A 272 -5.45 -0.97 -34.39
C LEU A 272 -4.32 0.08 -34.31
N SER A 273 -3.52 0.15 -33.23
CA SER A 273 -2.47 1.18 -33.15
C SER A 273 -1.34 0.89 -34.16
N PRO A 274 -1.18 1.70 -35.21
CA PRO A 274 -0.24 1.44 -36.30
C PRO A 274 1.11 2.05 -35.93
N TYR A 275 1.95 1.35 -35.16
CA TYR A 275 3.21 1.96 -34.73
C TYR A 275 4.40 1.02 -34.46
N CYS A 276 5.46 1.20 -35.26
CA CYS A 276 6.86 0.79 -34.98
C CYS A 276 7.51 1.71 -33.95
N PRO A 277 8.31 1.21 -32.99
CA PRO A 277 9.07 2.06 -32.07
C PRO A 277 10.00 3.03 -32.82
N GLY A 278 9.83 4.37 -32.70
CA GLY A 278 10.83 5.38 -33.14
C GLY A 278 10.33 6.74 -33.66
N THR A 279 9.09 6.86 -34.15
CA THR A 279 8.49 8.09 -34.72
C THR A 279 7.53 8.83 -33.77
N VAL A 280 7.98 9.77 -32.95
CA VAL A 280 7.14 10.49 -31.95
C VAL A 280 5.74 10.89 -32.50
N GLY A 281 4.64 10.43 -31.88
CA GLY A 281 3.32 11.09 -32.05
C GLY A 281 2.09 10.26 -32.43
N ASP A 282 1.88 9.03 -31.93
CA ASP A 282 0.56 8.38 -32.05
C ASP A 282 -0.33 8.60 -30.79
N SER A 283 -1.61 8.87 -31.05
CA SER A 283 -2.71 9.00 -30.09
C SER A 283 -3.21 7.64 -29.56
N GLY A 284 -2.85 6.54 -30.23
CA GLY A 284 -3.21 5.14 -29.89
C GLY A 284 -2.17 4.33 -29.13
N SER A 285 -0.99 4.90 -28.87
CA SER A 285 0.10 4.26 -28.14
C SER A 285 0.66 5.17 -27.06
N LEU A 286 1.01 4.59 -25.92
CA LEU A 286 1.82 5.25 -24.90
C LEU A 286 3.27 5.04 -25.33
N GLY A 287 3.83 6.06 -25.99
CA GLY A 287 5.24 6.10 -26.42
C GLY A 287 6.24 6.14 -25.27
N ASP A 288 5.78 5.86 -24.05
CA ASP A 288 6.58 5.86 -22.84
C ASP A 288 6.95 4.40 -22.53
N ASN A 289 8.25 4.10 -22.57
CA ASN A 289 8.80 2.82 -22.15
C ASN A 289 8.68 2.73 -20.61
N PHE A 290 7.63 2.07 -20.09
CA PHE A 290 7.53 1.83 -18.65
C PHE A 290 8.41 0.67 -18.26
N GLY A 291 9.63 0.99 -17.84
CA GLY A 291 10.59 0.04 -17.33
C GLY A 291 10.31 -0.33 -15.89
N PHE A 292 9.86 -1.56 -15.65
CA PHE A 292 9.72 -2.09 -14.30
C PHE A 292 10.96 -2.93 -13.96
N PRO A 293 11.73 -2.55 -12.93
CA PRO A 293 12.87 -3.34 -12.48
C PRO A 293 12.37 -4.66 -11.90
N VAL A 294 13.08 -5.74 -12.20
CA VAL A 294 12.83 -7.06 -11.60
C VAL A 294 13.82 -7.24 -10.45
N THR A 295 13.31 -7.61 -9.27
CA THR A 295 14.16 -7.93 -8.12
C THR A 295 14.89 -9.23 -8.43
N GLN A 296 16.22 -9.23 -8.30
CA GLN A 296 17.04 -10.43 -8.46
C GLN A 296 17.08 -11.26 -7.19
#